data_AF-A0AA88L5P4-F1
#
_entry.id   AF-A0AA88L5P4-F1
#
_cell.length_a   1.000
_cell.length_b   1.000
_cell.length_c   1.000
_cell.angle_alpha   90.00
_cell.angle_beta   90.00
_cell.angle_gamma   90.00
#
_symmetry.space_group_name_H-M   'P 1'
#
loop_
_entity.id
_entity.type
_entity.pdbx_description
1 polymer ?
#
loop_
_entity_poly.entity_id
_entity_poly.type
_entity_poly.pdbx_seq_one_letter_code
_entity_poly.pdbx_strand_id
1 'polypeptide(L)'
;MHPLLAKWIPPQERGTISAVVYAGQQLGTVVGLLLTGLIINKLGWEAVFYIEGCIGFVWTFFWLLLVFDSPDTHPRISKAEKKYIRTSIANDASPTKKVASVPWKDIFTSLPFYAILIANIGHNWGFLILLTELPIYMKNILGFDIKSNSMATAFPYFLTWLASIAVSPLADLCKQKEWLSTVWIRKIFTLIGHMGPAVCLTAVAFAGCDLTLILVMLTLSVSLQAGIYAGWFINHIDIASNFAANHRSLANSFSIGCCCSWL
;
A
#
# COMPACT_ATOMS: atom_id res chain seq x y z
N MET A 1 -8.87 6.29 -7.38
CA MET A 1 -9.40 5.02 -6.81
C MET A 1 -10.38 5.23 -5.66
N HIS A 2 -10.03 5.91 -4.55
CA HIS A 2 -10.97 6.08 -3.42
C HIS A 2 -12.36 6.63 -3.75
N PRO A 3 -12.52 7.70 -4.57
CA PRO A 3 -13.85 8.21 -4.93
C PRO A 3 -14.65 7.25 -5.81
N LEU A 4 -13.96 6.47 -6.66
CA LEU A 4 -14.58 5.44 -7.50
C LEU A 4 -15.13 4.31 -6.63
N LEU A 5 -14.32 3.77 -5.71
CA LEU A 5 -14.75 2.75 -4.76
C LEU A 5 -15.90 3.23 -3.87
N ALA A 6 -15.92 4.51 -3.48
CA ALA A 6 -17.01 5.05 -2.68
C ALA A 6 -18.37 5.08 -3.41
N LYS A 7 -18.37 5.22 -4.74
CA LYS A 7 -19.59 5.23 -5.57
C LYS A 7 -20.03 3.83 -6.00
N TRP A 8 -19.08 2.92 -6.16
CA TRP A 8 -19.31 1.58 -6.70
C TRP A 8 -19.53 0.52 -5.63
N ILE A 9 -18.95 0.69 -4.44
CA ILE A 9 -18.89 -0.37 -3.44
C ILE A 9 -19.75 -0.02 -2.22
N PRO A 10 -20.69 -0.92 -1.83
CA PRO A 10 -21.44 -0.81 -0.59
C PRO A 10 -20.51 -0.65 0.62
N PRO A 11 -20.89 0.16 1.62
CA PRO A 11 -20.07 0.41 2.82
C PRO A 11 -19.62 -0.86 3.54
N GLN A 12 -20.47 -1.88 3.58
CA GLN A 12 -20.21 -3.17 4.25
C GLN A 12 -19.08 -3.96 3.57
N GLU A 13 -18.96 -3.87 2.24
CA GLU A 13 -17.99 -4.62 1.44
C GLU A 13 -16.73 -3.79 1.11
N ARG A 14 -16.77 -2.48 1.37
CA ARG A 14 -15.73 -1.53 0.99
C ARG A 14 -14.37 -1.83 1.58
N GLY A 15 -14.32 -2.35 2.81
CA GLY A 15 -13.08 -2.74 3.48
C GLY A 15 -12.34 -3.84 2.71
N THR A 16 -13.05 -4.93 2.40
CA THR A 16 -12.50 -6.09 1.68
C THR A 16 -12.04 -5.72 0.28
N ILE A 17 -12.87 -4.98 -0.48
CA ILE A 17 -12.51 -4.59 -1.85
C ILE A 17 -11.33 -3.61 -1.85
N SER A 18 -11.28 -2.68 -0.88
CA SER A 18 -10.12 -1.81 -0.73
C SER A 18 -8.84 -2.61 -0.43
N ALA A 19 -8.92 -3.62 0.45
CA ALA A 19 -7.78 -4.48 0.75
C ALA A 19 -7.27 -5.23 -0.49
N VAL A 20 -8.17 -5.75 -1.33
CA VAL A 20 -7.80 -6.40 -2.61
C VAL A 20 -7.10 -5.41 -3.55
N VAL A 21 -7.64 -4.20 -3.70
CA VAL A 21 -7.04 -3.15 -4.54
C VAL A 21 -5.64 -2.78 -4.04
N TYR A 22 -5.45 -2.64 -2.74
CA TYR A 22 -4.15 -2.31 -2.15
C TYR A 22 -3.15 -3.47 -2.19
N ALA A 23 -3.61 -4.71 -2.05
CA ALA A 23 -2.77 -5.89 -2.23
C ALA A 23 -2.21 -5.97 -3.67
N GLY A 24 -2.97 -5.48 -4.66
CA GLY A 24 -2.52 -5.37 -6.05
C GLY A 24 -1.25 -4.52 -6.24
N GLN A 25 -1.02 -3.52 -5.38
CA GLN A 25 0.20 -2.70 -5.45
C GLN A 25 1.46 -3.51 -5.22
N GLN A 26 1.50 -4.33 -4.16
CA GLN A 26 2.68 -5.14 -3.83
C GLN A 26 2.91 -6.24 -4.87
N LEU A 27 1.84 -6.87 -5.34
CA LEU A 27 1.92 -7.86 -6.42
C LEU A 27 2.43 -7.24 -7.72
N GLY A 28 1.99 -6.01 -8.03
CA GLY A 28 2.49 -5.25 -9.18
C GLY A 28 4.00 -5.01 -9.09
N THR A 29 4.52 -4.64 -7.92
CA THR A 29 5.97 -4.50 -7.69
C THR A 29 6.72 -5.81 -7.96
N VAL A 30 6.21 -6.94 -7.44
CA VAL A 30 6.80 -8.27 -7.66
C VAL A 30 6.85 -8.62 -9.15
N VAL A 31 5.72 -8.48 -9.84
CA VAL A 31 5.63 -8.77 -11.27
C VAL A 31 6.52 -7.83 -12.08
N GLY A 32 6.55 -6.54 -11.75
CA GLY A 32 7.41 -5.55 -12.40
C GLY A 32 8.90 -5.88 -12.25
N LEU A 33 9.37 -6.16 -11.03
CA LEU A 33 10.77 -6.53 -10.77
C LEU A 33 11.19 -7.79 -11.54
N LEU A 34 10.33 -8.81 -11.59
CA LEU A 34 10.58 -10.05 -12.32
C LEU A 34 10.58 -9.84 -13.85
N LEU A 35 9.59 -9.11 -14.38
CA LEU A 35 9.49 -8.82 -15.81
C LEU A 35 10.68 -7.97 -16.27
N THR A 36 11.01 -6.90 -15.54
CA THR A 36 12.17 -6.06 -15.80
C THR A 36 13.45 -6.90 -15.89
N GLY A 37 13.70 -7.80 -14.93
CA GLY A 37 14.86 -8.68 -14.95
C GLY A 37 14.94 -9.62 -16.15
N LEU A 38 13.81 -10.21 -16.53
CA LEU A 38 13.71 -11.11 -17.69
C LEU A 38 13.92 -10.36 -19.01
N ILE A 39 13.38 -9.16 -19.12
CA ILE A 39 13.51 -8.31 -20.30
C ILE A 39 14.96 -7.84 -20.47
N ILE A 40 15.57 -7.30 -19.40
CA ILE A 40 16.96 -6.81 -19.47
C ILE A 40 17.92 -7.91 -19.90
N ASN A 41 17.76 -9.12 -19.37
CA ASN A 41 18.63 -10.26 -19.69
C ASN A 41 18.55 -10.64 -21.19
N LYS A 42 17.36 -10.61 -21.80
CA LYS A 42 17.14 -11.10 -23.17
C LYS A 42 17.18 -10.03 -24.25
N LEU A 43 16.70 -8.83 -23.95
CA LEU A 43 16.38 -7.79 -24.93
C LEU A 43 17.07 -6.44 -24.65
N GLY A 44 17.83 -6.34 -23.56
CA GLY A 44 18.44 -5.08 -23.13
C GLY A 44 17.52 -4.22 -22.26
N TRP A 45 18.06 -3.13 -21.73
CA TRP A 45 17.37 -2.26 -20.78
C TRP A 45 16.37 -1.32 -21.45
N GLU A 46 16.60 -0.98 -22.71
CA GLU A 46 15.73 -0.15 -23.54
C GLU A 46 14.36 -0.83 -23.75
N ALA A 47 14.37 -2.16 -23.90
CA ALA A 47 13.17 -2.97 -24.12
C ALA A 47 12.17 -2.90 -22.95
N VAL A 48 12.62 -2.61 -21.73
CA VAL A 48 11.76 -2.48 -20.55
C VAL A 48 10.76 -1.34 -20.76
N PHE A 49 11.23 -0.18 -21.22
CA PHE A 49 10.37 0.98 -21.46
C PHE A 49 9.31 0.72 -22.53
N TYR A 50 9.70 0.03 -23.63
CA TYR A 50 8.77 -0.29 -24.70
C TYR A 50 7.72 -1.32 -24.26
N ILE A 51 8.14 -2.39 -23.59
CA ILE A 51 7.23 -3.48 -23.20
C ILE A 51 6.29 -3.04 -22.07
N GLU A 52 6.81 -2.47 -20.99
CA GLU A 52 5.98 -2.01 -19.87
C GLU A 52 5.10 -0.82 -20.29
N GLY A 53 5.62 0.07 -21.14
CA GLY A 53 4.83 1.15 -21.74
C GLY A 53 3.66 0.62 -22.58
N CYS A 54 3.90 -0.36 -23.45
CA CYS A 54 2.85 -1.01 -24.24
C CYS A 54 1.81 -1.70 -23.36
N ILE A 55 2.22 -2.42 -22.31
CA ILE A 55 1.30 -3.02 -21.32
C ILE A 55 0.43 -1.94 -20.68
N GLY A 56 1.03 -0.80 -20.31
CA GLY A 56 0.32 0.36 -19.79
C GLY A 56 -0.73 0.90 -20.77
N PHE A 57 -0.37 1.11 -22.04
CA PHE A 57 -1.32 1.56 -23.06
C PHE A 57 -2.47 0.59 -23.29
N VAL A 58 -2.18 -0.72 -23.39
CA VAL A 58 -3.20 -1.76 -23.54
C VAL A 58 -4.14 -1.75 -22.34
N TRP A 59 -3.60 -1.66 -21.11
CA TRP A 59 -4.40 -1.56 -19.90
C TRP A 59 -5.27 -0.30 -19.89
N THR A 60 -4.72 0.87 -20.24
CA THR A 60 -5.49 2.12 -20.33
C THR A 60 -6.61 2.01 -21.35
N PHE A 61 -6.37 1.40 -22.51
CA PHE A 61 -7.40 1.16 -23.51
C PHE A 61 -8.57 0.33 -22.95
N PHE A 62 -8.28 -0.77 -22.27
CA PHE A 62 -9.32 -1.57 -21.60
C PHE A 62 -10.01 -0.81 -20.47
N TRP A 63 -9.26 -0.03 -19.69
CA TRP A 63 -9.80 0.77 -18.60
C TRP A 63 -10.84 1.77 -19.10
N LEU A 64 -10.55 2.47 -20.20
CA LEU A 64 -11.48 3.43 -20.82
C LEU A 64 -12.76 2.77 -21.37
N LEU A 65 -12.69 1.51 -21.79
CA LEU A 65 -13.84 0.77 -22.30
C LEU A 65 -14.69 0.11 -21.20
N LEU A 66 -14.07 -0.27 -20.08
CA LEU A 66 -14.70 -1.11 -19.06
C LEU A 66 -15.08 -0.36 -17.79
N VAL A 67 -14.39 0.74 -17.45
CA VAL A 67 -14.59 1.45 -16.18
C VAL A 67 -15.39 2.72 -16.39
N PHE A 68 -16.45 2.89 -15.61
CA PHE A 68 -17.36 4.03 -15.66
C PHE A 68 -17.39 4.75 -14.31
N ASP A 69 -17.59 6.07 -14.32
CA ASP A 69 -17.52 6.91 -13.11
C ASP A 69 -18.62 6.65 -12.08
N SER A 70 -19.75 6.09 -12.52
CA SER A 70 -20.87 5.76 -11.64
C SER A 70 -21.61 4.51 -12.11
N PRO A 71 -22.24 3.76 -11.19
CA PRO A 71 -23.18 2.70 -11.54
C PRO A 71 -24.33 3.17 -12.45
N ASP A 72 -24.60 4.49 -12.47
CA ASP A 72 -25.67 5.07 -13.26
C ASP A 72 -25.35 5.21 -14.74
N THR A 73 -24.08 5.46 -15.04
CA THR A 73 -23.56 5.63 -16.41
C THR A 73 -23.13 4.30 -17.04
N HIS A 74 -23.04 3.23 -16.26
CA HIS A 74 -22.58 1.93 -16.72
C HIS A 74 -23.66 1.19 -17.54
N PRO A 75 -23.42 0.88 -18.82
CA PRO A 75 -24.44 0.32 -19.71
C PRO A 75 -24.76 -1.16 -19.44
N ARG A 76 -23.83 -1.92 -18.84
CA ARG A 76 -23.94 -3.38 -18.66
C ARG A 76 -24.33 -3.81 -17.23
N ILE A 77 -24.70 -2.86 -16.36
CA ILE A 77 -25.02 -3.19 -14.96
C ILE A 77 -26.45 -3.74 -14.86
N SER A 78 -26.66 -4.76 -14.03
CA SER A 78 -28.01 -5.29 -13.80
C SER A 78 -28.86 -4.30 -12.99
N LYS A 79 -30.18 -4.27 -13.24
CA LYS A 79 -31.11 -3.42 -12.48
C LYS A 79 -31.12 -3.78 -10.99
N ALA A 80 -30.94 -5.06 -10.66
CA ALA A 80 -30.87 -5.55 -9.29
C ALA A 80 -29.64 -5.01 -8.56
N GLU A 81 -28.45 -5.12 -9.18
CA GLU A 81 -27.19 -4.64 -8.61
C GLU A 81 -27.19 -3.12 -8.43
N LYS A 82 -27.66 -2.40 -9.45
CA LYS A 82 -27.82 -0.94 -9.38
C LYS A 82 -28.72 -0.50 -8.23
N LYS A 83 -29.82 -1.23 -7.99
CA LYS A 83 -30.73 -0.97 -6.86
C LYS A 83 -30.06 -1.31 -5.52
N TYR A 84 -29.32 -2.41 -5.44
CA TYR A 84 -28.57 -2.80 -4.25
C TYR A 84 -27.56 -1.72 -3.85
N ILE A 85 -26.66 -1.34 -4.75
CA ILE A 85 -25.63 -0.31 -4.49
C ILE A 85 -26.27 1.00 -4.02
N ARG A 86 -27.31 1.48 -4.72
CA ARG A 86 -27.99 2.73 -4.35
C ARG A 86 -28.64 2.65 -2.96
N THR A 87 -29.33 1.55 -2.67
CA THR A 87 -30.02 1.38 -1.38
C THR A 87 -29.02 1.27 -0.23
N SER A 88 -27.94 0.51 -0.42
CA SER A 88 -26.88 0.34 0.58
C SER A 88 -26.14 1.65 0.87
N ILE A 89 -25.85 2.46 -0.16
CA ILE A 89 -25.23 3.78 0.03
C ILE A 89 -26.21 4.76 0.68
N ALA A 90 -27.48 4.76 0.29
CA ALA A 90 -28.49 5.66 0.86
C ALA A 90 -28.83 5.35 2.33
N ASN A 91 -28.83 4.08 2.72
CA ASN A 91 -29.09 3.66 4.10
C ASN A 91 -27.93 3.98 5.05
N ASP A 92 -26.70 4.02 4.54
CA ASP A 92 -25.51 4.41 5.31
C ASP A 92 -25.28 5.94 5.31
N ALA A 93 -25.82 6.64 4.30
CA ALA A 93 -25.90 8.08 4.27
C ALA A 93 -26.92 8.57 5.31
N SER A 94 -26.46 8.78 6.54
CA SER A 94 -27.22 9.52 7.56
C SER A 94 -27.84 10.79 6.95
N PRO A 95 -29.09 11.13 7.28
CA PRO A 95 -29.86 12.15 6.57
C PRO A 95 -29.11 13.48 6.61
N THR A 96 -28.59 13.89 5.45
CA THR A 96 -28.21 15.27 5.14
C THR A 96 -27.45 16.01 6.24
N LYS A 97 -26.22 15.59 6.57
CA LYS A 97 -25.22 16.62 6.91
C LYS A 97 -24.74 17.20 5.59
N LYS A 98 -25.08 18.46 5.32
CA LYS A 98 -24.44 19.28 4.27
C LYS A 98 -22.96 18.92 4.24
N VAL A 99 -22.36 18.78 3.06
CA VAL A 99 -20.90 18.63 2.91
C VAL A 99 -20.26 19.76 3.69
N ALA A 100 -19.91 19.51 4.94
CA ALA A 100 -19.34 20.51 5.81
C ALA A 100 -18.00 20.83 5.18
N SER A 101 -17.69 22.12 5.05
CA SER A 101 -16.37 22.55 4.62
C SER A 101 -15.33 21.76 5.41
N VAL A 102 -14.32 21.23 4.70
CA VAL A 102 -13.27 20.45 5.34
C VAL A 102 -12.68 21.29 6.47
N PRO A 103 -12.64 20.79 7.72
CA PRO A 103 -12.16 21.55 8.86
C PRO A 103 -10.63 21.57 8.85
N TRP A 104 -10.05 22.31 7.91
CA TRP A 104 -8.59 22.34 7.69
C TRP A 104 -7.82 22.69 8.95
N LYS A 105 -8.29 23.70 9.69
CA LYS A 105 -7.66 24.12 10.94
C LYS A 105 -7.58 22.97 11.94
N ASP A 106 -8.67 22.23 12.13
CA ASP A 106 -8.73 21.14 13.10
C ASP A 106 -7.87 19.94 12.67
N ILE A 107 -7.78 19.66 11.38
CA ILE A 107 -6.86 18.64 10.84
C ILE A 107 -5.42 19.01 11.19
N PHE A 108 -5.01 20.24 10.86
CA PHE A 108 -3.63 20.72 11.05
C PHE A 108 -3.26 21.02 12.51
N THR A 109 -4.22 21.16 13.43
CA THR A 109 -3.94 21.32 14.87
C THR A 109 -4.01 20.01 15.64
N SER A 110 -4.50 18.92 15.03
CA SER A 110 -4.68 17.65 15.72
C SER A 110 -3.38 16.86 15.87
N LEU A 111 -3.07 16.42 17.10
CA LEU A 111 -1.90 15.58 17.38
C LEU A 111 -1.93 14.22 16.64
N PRO A 112 -3.08 13.52 16.50
CA PRO A 112 -3.13 12.26 15.76
C PRO A 112 -2.78 12.41 14.27
N PHE A 113 -3.08 13.56 13.65
CA PHE A 113 -2.68 13.83 12.26
C PHE A 113 -1.16 13.81 12.11
N TYR A 114 -0.43 14.49 13.00
CA TYR A 114 1.04 14.49 12.97
C TYR A 114 1.64 13.12 13.26
N ALA A 115 1.06 12.34 14.17
CA ALA A 115 1.52 10.97 14.44
C ALA A 115 1.41 10.09 13.18
N ILE A 116 0.29 10.19 12.44
CA ILE A 116 0.14 9.48 11.16
C ILE A 116 1.08 10.04 10.11
N LEU A 117 1.24 11.36 10.02
CA LEU A 117 2.12 12.00 9.04
C LEU A 117 3.57 11.52 9.19
N ILE A 118 4.09 11.48 10.42
CA ILE A 118 5.45 10.99 10.70
C ILE A 118 5.58 9.52 10.35
N ALA A 119 4.61 8.67 10.72
CA ALA A 119 4.61 7.26 10.34
C ALA A 119 4.58 7.08 8.81
N ASN A 120 3.79 7.90 8.11
CA ASN A 120 3.71 7.86 6.65
C ASN A 120 5.04 8.29 6.00
N ILE A 121 5.69 9.35 6.50
CA ILE A 121 7.03 9.78 6.07
C ILE A 121 8.04 8.64 6.26
N GLY A 122 8.12 8.07 7.46
CA GLY A 122 9.05 6.98 7.76
C GLY A 122 8.82 5.76 6.86
N HIS A 123 7.56 5.39 6.64
CA HIS A 123 7.22 4.28 5.75
C HIS A 123 7.58 4.56 4.29
N ASN A 124 7.17 5.69 3.72
CA ASN A 124 7.49 6.00 2.32
C ASN A 124 8.99 6.11 2.09
N TRP A 125 9.72 6.72 3.03
CA TRP A 125 11.17 6.81 2.96
C TRP A 125 11.83 5.42 2.97
N GLY A 126 11.46 4.57 3.93
CA GLY A 126 11.98 3.20 4.01
C GLY A 126 11.61 2.33 2.81
N PHE A 127 10.37 2.45 2.32
CA PHE A 127 9.91 1.73 1.13
C PHE A 127 10.67 2.18 -0.13
N LEU A 128 10.82 3.49 -0.35
CA LEU A 128 11.51 4.01 -1.54
C LEU A 128 13.01 3.64 -1.53
N ILE A 129 13.69 3.78 -0.39
CA ILE A 129 15.10 3.36 -0.28
C ILE A 129 15.24 1.87 -0.55
N LEU A 130 14.41 1.02 0.04
CA LEU A 130 14.47 -0.42 -0.21
C LEU A 130 14.06 -0.77 -1.65
N LEU A 131 13.28 0.05 -2.33
CA LEU A 131 12.91 -0.18 -3.72
C LEU A 131 14.07 0.16 -4.66
N THR A 132 14.81 1.24 -4.41
CA THR A 132 15.89 1.72 -5.28
C THR A 132 17.25 1.12 -4.92
N GLU A 133 17.61 1.08 -3.64
CA GLU A 133 18.94 0.68 -3.17
C GLU A 133 19.08 -0.82 -3.02
N LEU A 134 18.00 -1.57 -2.75
CA LEU A 134 18.10 -3.02 -2.59
C LEU A 134 18.63 -3.72 -3.86
N PRO A 135 18.13 -3.43 -5.08
CA PRO A 135 18.70 -4.02 -6.29
C PRO A 135 20.15 -3.59 -6.55
N ILE A 136 20.51 -2.36 -6.18
CA ILE A 136 21.89 -1.84 -6.31
C ILE A 136 22.82 -2.56 -5.34
N TYR A 137 22.40 -2.75 -4.10
CA TYR A 137 23.13 -3.49 -3.07
C TYR A 137 23.35 -4.95 -3.47
N MET A 138 22.30 -5.63 -3.93
CA MET A 138 22.37 -7.01 -4.41
C MET A 138 23.36 -7.16 -5.57
N LYS A 139 23.37 -6.20 -6.50
CA LYS A 139 24.30 -6.21 -7.64
C LYS A 139 25.73 -5.86 -7.24
N ASN A 140 25.94 -4.71 -6.59
CA ASN A 140 27.26 -4.13 -6.38
C ASN A 140 28.01 -4.69 -5.18
N ILE A 141 27.30 -5.11 -4.12
CA ILE A 141 27.90 -5.64 -2.90
C ILE A 141 27.86 -7.17 -2.87
N LEU A 142 26.69 -7.76 -3.14
CA LEU A 142 26.54 -9.22 -3.10
C LEU A 142 26.91 -9.91 -4.42
N GLY A 143 27.13 -9.15 -5.50
CA GLY A 143 27.62 -9.67 -6.77
C GLY A 143 26.59 -10.48 -7.56
N PHE A 144 25.29 -10.33 -7.29
CA PHE A 144 24.26 -11.04 -8.03
C PHE A 144 24.20 -10.58 -9.50
N ASP A 145 24.07 -11.54 -10.40
CA ASP A 145 23.74 -11.26 -11.80
C ASP A 145 22.31 -10.69 -11.91
N ILE A 146 21.99 -10.09 -13.06
CA ILE A 146 20.72 -9.38 -13.26
C ILE A 146 19.51 -10.31 -13.00
N LYS A 147 19.58 -11.58 -13.43
CA LYS A 147 18.46 -12.51 -13.27
C LYS A 147 18.25 -12.89 -11.80
N SER A 148 19.33 -13.26 -11.11
CA SER A 148 19.23 -13.61 -9.68
C SER A 148 18.89 -12.39 -8.83
N ASN A 149 19.38 -11.20 -9.19
CA ASN A 149 19.04 -9.94 -8.52
C ASN A 149 17.53 -9.66 -8.58
N SER A 150 16.92 -9.75 -9.76
CA SER A 150 15.48 -9.55 -9.90
C SER A 150 14.65 -10.57 -9.11
N MET A 151 15.10 -11.83 -9.03
CA MET A 151 14.42 -12.84 -8.20
C MET A 151 14.61 -12.59 -6.70
N ALA A 152 15.84 -12.27 -6.27
CA ALA A 152 16.19 -12.02 -4.88
C ALA A 152 15.53 -10.75 -4.33
N THR A 153 15.37 -9.71 -5.16
CA THR A 153 14.69 -8.46 -4.78
C THR A 153 13.18 -8.60 -4.80
N ALA A 154 12.60 -9.37 -5.74
CA ALA A 154 11.16 -9.60 -5.79
C ALA A 154 10.64 -10.45 -4.62
N PHE A 155 11.46 -11.38 -4.10
CA PHE A 155 11.07 -12.29 -3.04
C PHE A 155 10.62 -11.59 -1.73
N PRO A 156 11.36 -10.61 -1.18
CA PRO A 156 10.92 -9.81 -0.04
C PRO A 156 9.55 -9.16 -0.23
N TYR A 157 9.30 -8.53 -1.38
CA TYR A 157 8.00 -7.90 -1.68
C TYR A 157 6.86 -8.92 -1.85
N PHE A 158 7.17 -10.10 -2.38
CA PHE A 158 6.20 -11.20 -2.44
C PHE A 158 5.80 -11.67 -1.04
N LEU A 159 6.76 -11.78 -0.11
CA LEU A 159 6.43 -12.10 1.28
C LEU A 159 5.67 -10.96 1.96
N THR A 160 5.96 -9.68 1.67
CA THR A 160 5.14 -8.56 2.15
C THR A 160 3.70 -8.65 1.65
N TRP A 161 3.49 -9.04 0.39
CA TRP A 161 2.16 -9.27 -0.16
C TRP A 161 1.41 -10.36 0.63
N LEU A 162 2.03 -11.53 0.83
CA LEU A 162 1.46 -12.61 1.66
C LEU A 162 1.19 -12.17 3.10
N ALA A 163 2.16 -11.47 3.71
CA ALA A 163 2.03 -10.95 5.07
C ALA A 163 0.90 -9.93 5.18
N SER A 164 0.68 -9.08 4.17
CA SER A 164 -0.41 -8.09 4.18
C SER A 164 -1.80 -8.74 4.21
N ILE A 165 -1.93 -9.89 3.54
CA ILE A 165 -3.16 -10.70 3.52
C ILE A 165 -3.37 -11.38 4.87
N ALA A 166 -2.31 -11.78 5.58
CA ALA A 166 -2.41 -12.43 6.89
C ALA A 166 -2.59 -11.44 8.05
N VAL A 167 -1.93 -10.28 8.00
CA VAL A 167 -1.91 -9.27 9.07
C VAL A 167 -3.30 -8.66 9.31
N SER A 168 -4.08 -8.42 8.25
CA SER A 168 -5.39 -7.77 8.38
C SER A 168 -6.42 -8.66 9.10
N PRO A 169 -6.64 -9.95 8.70
CA PRO A 169 -7.49 -10.87 9.45
C PRO A 169 -6.99 -11.14 10.86
N LEU A 170 -5.67 -11.20 11.08
CA LEU A 170 -5.11 -11.38 12.41
C LEU A 170 -5.49 -10.21 13.34
N ALA A 171 -5.38 -8.97 12.85
CA ALA A 171 -5.79 -7.79 13.59
C ALA A 171 -7.31 -7.80 13.89
N ASP A 172 -8.13 -8.22 12.91
CA ASP A 172 -9.57 -8.35 13.10
C ASP A 172 -9.94 -9.44 14.12
N LEU A 173 -9.25 -10.59 14.10
CA LEU A 173 -9.42 -11.66 15.09
C LEU A 173 -9.05 -11.20 16.51
N CYS A 174 -7.94 -10.49 16.67
CA CYS A 174 -7.55 -9.90 17.96
C CYS A 174 -8.60 -8.93 18.49
N LYS A 175 -9.24 -8.18 17.59
CA LYS A 175 -10.34 -7.25 17.93
C LYS A 175 -11.63 -7.99 18.28
N GLN A 176 -12.02 -9.00 17.50
CA GLN A 176 -13.25 -9.78 17.71
C GLN A 176 -13.22 -10.60 19.00
N LYS A 177 -12.05 -11.15 19.36
CA LYS A 177 -11.85 -11.88 20.61
C LYS A 177 -11.61 -10.96 21.82
N GLU A 178 -11.70 -9.65 21.62
CA GLU A 178 -11.48 -8.61 22.64
C GLU A 178 -10.11 -8.72 23.35
N TRP A 179 -9.12 -9.34 22.69
CA TRP A 179 -7.78 -9.48 23.24
C TRP A 179 -7.06 -8.13 23.36
N LEU A 180 -7.32 -7.24 22.40
CA LEU A 180 -6.71 -5.93 22.32
C LEU A 180 -7.75 -4.89 21.87
N SER A 181 -7.67 -3.69 22.43
CA SER A 181 -8.47 -2.56 21.93
C SER A 181 -7.96 -2.09 20.57
N THR A 182 -8.83 -1.46 19.78
CA THR A 182 -8.44 -0.90 18.46
C THR A 182 -7.19 -0.03 18.58
N VAL A 183 -7.10 0.84 19.59
CA VAL A 183 -5.94 1.73 19.78
C VAL A 183 -4.64 0.94 19.97
N TRP A 184 -4.67 -0.13 20.77
CA TRP A 184 -3.49 -0.96 20.99
C TRP A 184 -3.09 -1.75 19.74
N ILE A 185 -4.06 -2.31 19.00
CA ILE A 185 -3.81 -2.95 17.71
C ILE A 185 -3.09 -1.98 16.77
N ARG A 186 -3.62 -0.78 16.59
CA ARG A 186 -3.02 0.24 15.70
C ARG A 186 -1.61 0.60 16.12
N LYS A 187 -1.35 0.76 17.42
CA LYS A 187 -0.01 1.08 17.96
C LYS A 187 0.97 -0.06 17.76
N ILE A 188 0.61 -1.29 18.12
CA ILE A 188 1.50 -2.46 18.06
C ILE A 188 1.88 -2.76 16.61
N PHE A 189 0.91 -2.81 15.69
CA PHE A 189 1.18 -3.09 14.28
C PHE A 189 1.98 -1.97 13.60
N THR A 190 1.74 -0.70 13.96
CA THR A 190 2.58 0.42 13.50
C THR A 190 4.00 0.29 14.04
N LEU A 191 4.17 -0.07 15.32
CA LEU A 191 5.47 -0.25 15.95
C LEU A 191 6.25 -1.39 15.27
N ILE A 192 5.63 -2.55 15.07
CA ILE A 192 6.23 -3.69 14.37
C ILE A 192 6.63 -3.30 12.94
N GLY A 193 5.74 -2.61 12.22
CA GLY A 193 5.97 -2.18 10.85
C GLY A 193 7.07 -1.13 10.65
N HIS A 194 7.56 -0.50 11.71
CA HIS A 194 8.66 0.48 11.64
C HIS A 194 9.92 0.00 12.37
N MET A 195 9.77 -0.43 13.63
CA MET A 195 10.89 -0.89 14.45
C MET A 195 11.44 -2.23 13.97
N GLY A 196 10.59 -3.12 13.48
CA GLY A 196 11.00 -4.39 12.88
C GLY A 196 11.99 -4.18 11.73
N PRO A 197 11.61 -3.45 10.68
CA PRO A 197 12.53 -3.09 9.59
C PRO A 197 13.80 -2.38 10.08
N ALA A 198 13.69 -1.43 11.02
CA ALA A 198 14.85 -0.70 11.54
C ALA A 198 15.88 -1.62 12.24
N VAL A 199 15.42 -2.55 13.08
CA VAL A 199 16.29 -3.54 13.73
C VAL A 199 16.91 -4.47 12.71
N CYS A 200 16.13 -4.98 11.75
CA CYS A 200 16.64 -5.87 10.71
C CYS A 200 17.69 -5.18 9.82
N LEU A 201 17.46 -3.93 9.39
CA LEU A 201 18.42 -3.18 8.59
C LEU A 201 19.68 -2.84 9.37
N THR A 202 19.57 -2.54 10.66
CA THR A 202 20.73 -2.36 11.54
C THR A 202 21.53 -3.64 11.64
N ALA A 203 20.87 -4.80 11.78
CA ALA A 203 21.54 -6.11 11.80
C ALA A 203 22.29 -6.42 10.49
N VAL A 204 21.75 -6.01 9.33
CA VAL A 204 22.45 -6.14 8.03
C VAL A 204 23.78 -5.40 8.04
N ALA A 205 23.86 -4.21 8.65
CA ALA A 205 25.11 -3.45 8.75
C ALA A 205 26.20 -4.17 9.56
N PHE A 206 25.82 -5.07 10.47
CA PHE A 206 26.75 -5.86 11.30
C PHE A 206 26.90 -7.32 10.84
N ALA A 207 26.22 -7.72 9.76
CA ALA A 207 26.20 -9.11 9.28
C ALA A 207 27.52 -9.56 8.62
N GLY A 208 28.45 -8.64 8.35
CA GLY A 208 29.74 -8.96 7.72
C GLY A 208 29.55 -9.57 6.32
N CYS A 209 30.12 -10.75 6.10
CA CYS A 209 30.09 -11.45 4.81
C CYS A 209 29.08 -12.62 4.76
N ASP A 210 28.23 -12.79 5.78
CA ASP A 210 27.23 -13.87 5.77
C ASP A 210 26.05 -13.52 4.86
N LEU A 211 26.11 -14.02 3.63
CA LEU A 211 25.08 -13.83 2.62
C LEU A 211 23.69 -14.30 3.08
N THR A 212 23.62 -15.41 3.80
CA THR A 212 22.33 -15.99 4.23
C THR A 212 21.67 -15.08 5.27
N LEU A 213 22.47 -14.64 6.26
CA LEU A 213 21.99 -13.71 7.28
C LEU A 213 21.50 -12.40 6.66
N ILE A 214 22.26 -11.84 5.71
CA ILE A 214 21.88 -10.61 5.01
C ILE A 214 20.54 -10.78 4.27
N LEU A 215 20.40 -11.84 3.47
CA LEU A 215 19.17 -12.08 2.71
C LEU A 215 17.95 -12.32 3.62
N VAL A 216 18.12 -13.07 4.71
CA VAL A 216 17.05 -13.31 5.68
C VAL A 216 16.64 -12.00 6.37
N MET A 217 17.59 -11.18 6.81
CA MET A 217 17.29 -9.92 7.48
C MET A 217 16.67 -8.88 6.54
N LEU A 218 17.12 -8.79 5.29
CA LEU A 218 16.51 -7.92 4.28
C LEU A 218 15.08 -8.37 3.95
N THR A 219 14.88 -9.68 3.79
CA THR A 219 13.56 -10.26 3.54
C THR A 219 12.61 -10.01 4.71
N LEU A 220 13.07 -10.23 5.94
CA LEU A 220 12.30 -9.98 7.15
C LEU A 220 11.97 -8.49 7.31
N SER A 221 12.92 -7.61 7.02
CA SER A 221 12.72 -6.16 7.06
C SER A 221 11.56 -5.72 6.16
N VAL A 222 11.60 -6.11 4.87
CA VAL A 222 10.56 -5.75 3.91
C VAL A 222 9.21 -6.40 4.27
N SER A 223 9.23 -7.64 4.76
CA SER A 223 8.01 -8.38 5.16
C SER A 223 7.32 -7.76 6.38
N LEU A 224 8.08 -7.33 7.39
CA LEU A 224 7.53 -6.73 8.61
C LEU A 224 6.81 -5.40 8.34
N GLN A 225 7.17 -4.69 7.25
CA GLN A 225 6.43 -3.50 6.82
C GLN A 225 4.96 -3.78 6.54
N ALA A 226 4.54 -5.04 6.29
CA ALA A 226 3.12 -5.38 6.17
C ALA A 226 2.29 -5.00 7.41
N GLY A 227 2.92 -4.84 8.58
CA GLY A 227 2.28 -4.34 9.79
C GLY A 227 1.59 -2.99 9.62
N ILE A 228 2.05 -2.13 8.70
CA ILE A 228 1.42 -0.82 8.46
C ILE A 228 -0.06 -0.90 8.06
N TYR A 229 -0.46 -1.97 7.37
CA TYR A 229 -1.81 -2.14 6.85
C TYR A 229 -2.83 -2.28 7.99
N ALA A 230 -2.47 -3.01 9.06
CA ALA A 230 -3.27 -3.07 10.28
C ALA A 230 -2.94 -1.93 11.28
N GLY A 231 -1.85 -1.21 11.07
CA GLY A 231 -1.40 -0.07 11.86
C GLY A 231 -1.95 1.27 11.36
N TRP A 232 -1.07 2.21 11.04
CA TRP A 232 -1.42 3.59 10.71
C TRP A 232 -2.25 3.73 9.42
N PHE A 233 -2.16 2.79 8.48
CA PHE A 233 -2.78 2.93 7.17
C PHE A 233 -4.32 3.02 7.25
N ILE A 234 -4.94 2.29 8.19
CA ILE A 234 -6.40 2.33 8.40
C ILE A 234 -6.79 3.47 9.37
N ASN A 235 -5.87 4.01 10.17
CA ASN A 235 -6.16 5.07 11.16
C ASN A 235 -6.79 6.33 10.56
N HIS A 236 -6.54 6.63 9.28
CA HIS A 236 -7.20 7.73 8.58
C HIS A 236 -8.73 7.65 8.63
N ILE A 237 -9.26 6.42 8.57
CA ILE A 237 -10.71 6.14 8.61
C ILE A 237 -11.20 6.24 10.07
N ASP A 238 -10.41 5.72 11.02
CA ASP A 238 -10.76 5.73 12.44
C ASP A 238 -10.78 7.17 13.03
N ILE A 239 -9.89 8.05 12.60
CA ILE A 239 -9.77 9.43 13.12
C ILE A 239 -10.67 10.42 12.38
N ALA A 240 -10.78 10.29 11.05
CA ALA A 240 -11.48 11.26 10.22
C ALA A 240 -12.49 10.57 9.30
N SER A 241 -13.39 9.74 9.82
CA SER A 241 -14.32 8.93 9.03
C SER A 241 -15.00 9.68 7.87
N ASN A 242 -15.50 10.89 8.12
CA ASN A 242 -16.16 11.73 7.11
C ASN A 242 -15.20 12.40 6.10
N PHE A 243 -13.93 12.59 6.47
CA PHE A 243 -12.92 13.31 5.68
C PHE A 243 -11.66 12.46 5.43
N ALA A 244 -11.76 11.13 5.53
CA ALA A 244 -10.63 10.22 5.56
C ALA A 244 -9.81 10.29 4.27
N ALA A 245 -10.49 10.49 3.13
CA ALA A 245 -9.86 10.68 1.84
C ALA A 245 -9.01 11.97 1.80
N ASN A 246 -9.53 13.09 2.29
CA ASN A 246 -8.81 14.36 2.33
C ASN A 246 -7.62 14.28 3.29
N HIS A 247 -7.84 13.72 4.48
CA HIS A 247 -6.79 13.51 5.48
C HIS A 247 -5.67 12.59 4.95
N ARG A 248 -6.02 11.50 4.25
CA ARG A 248 -5.03 10.59 3.64
C ARG A 248 -4.27 11.27 2.51
N SER A 249 -4.97 11.94 1.60
CA SER A 249 -4.35 12.61 0.45
C SER A 249 -3.35 13.67 0.90
N LEU A 250 -3.71 14.44 1.93
CA LEU A 250 -2.84 15.47 2.51
C LEU A 250 -1.59 14.85 3.13
N ALA A 251 -1.76 13.85 4.01
CA ALA A 251 -0.65 13.16 4.65
C ALA A 251 0.30 12.52 3.64
N ASN A 252 -0.25 11.94 2.55
CA ASN A 252 0.53 11.33 1.49
C ASN A 252 1.32 12.37 0.68
N SER A 253 0.71 13.51 0.36
CA SER A 253 1.36 14.56 -0.42
C SER A 253 2.57 15.16 0.32
N PHE A 254 2.40 15.48 1.61
CA PHE A 254 3.51 15.94 2.44
C PHE A 254 4.59 14.87 2.59
N SER A 255 4.18 13.62 2.79
CA SER A 255 5.11 12.51 2.95
C SER A 255 6.01 12.30 1.73
N ILE A 256 5.43 12.28 0.53
CA ILE A 256 6.19 12.15 -0.72
C ILE A 256 7.07 13.37 -0.95
N GLY A 257 6.53 14.59 -0.76
CA GLY A 257 7.32 15.83 -0.92
C GLY A 257 8.56 15.86 -0.03
N CYS A 258 8.41 15.43 1.24
CA CYS A 258 9.54 15.25 2.13
C CYS A 258 10.51 14.20 1.57
N CYS A 259 10.07 12.99 1.20
CA CYS A 259 10.96 11.94 0.71
C CYS A 259 11.76 12.37 -0.54
N CYS A 260 11.12 13.05 -1.49
CA CYS A 260 11.78 13.56 -2.69
C CYS A 260 12.83 14.64 -2.41
N SER A 261 12.83 15.26 -1.24
CA SER A 261 13.84 16.27 -0.88
C SER A 261 15.17 15.65 -0.43
N TRP A 262 15.20 14.33 -0.20
CA TRP A 262 16.37 13.60 0.31
C TRP A 262 16.96 12.59 -0.70
N LEU A 263 16.29 12.40 -1.84
CA LEU A 263 16.76 11.58 -2.98
C LEU A 263 17.34 12.51 -4.05
#